data_AF-A0A927VN25-F1
#
_entry.id   AF-A0A927VN25-F1
#
_cell.length_a   1.000
_cell.length_b   1.000
_cell.length_c   1.000
_cell.angle_alpha   90.00
_cell.angle_beta   90.00
_cell.angle_gamma   90.00
#
_symmetry.space_group_name_H-M   'P 1'
#
loop_
_entity.id
_entity.type
_entity.pdbx_description
1 polymer ?
#
loop_
_entity_poly.entity_id
_entity_poly.type
_entity_poly.pdbx_seq_one_letter_code
_entity_poly.pdbx_strand_id
1 'polypeptide(L)'
;MNSRIYVSNKLESRFIEPKDVLYLTAVSGRIMVHYEAGGKEKIIDIEGSLKDMEAKLGKDGFLRIHKSYIVNIGRIATVENDWVMLNSKRHVKLPTSRGFLRQLKERLKGRDDVIVL
;
A
#
# COMPACT_ATOMS: atom_id res chain seq x y z
N MET A 1 2.08 -0.42 17.65
CA MET A 1 1.70 1.00 17.44
C MET A 1 0.42 1.01 16.62
N ASN A 2 -0.76 1.14 17.24
CA ASN A 2 -2.05 1.16 16.54
C ASN A 2 -2.58 2.59 16.42
N SER A 3 -1.86 3.44 15.70
CA SER A 3 -2.34 4.78 15.37
C SER A 3 -3.04 4.72 14.02
N ARG A 4 -4.33 5.05 13.97
CA ARG A 4 -5.10 5.16 12.72
C ARG A 4 -4.43 6.16 11.78
N ILE A 5 -4.53 5.91 10.48
CA ILE A 5 -4.00 6.81 9.45
C ILE A 5 -5.03 7.91 9.21
N TYR A 6 -4.72 9.13 9.63
CA TYR A 6 -5.52 10.31 9.30
C TYR A 6 -5.28 10.71 7.84
N VAL A 7 -6.36 10.83 7.07
CA VAL A 7 -6.35 11.30 5.67
C VAL A 7 -7.43 12.37 5.49
N SER A 8 -7.09 13.41 4.73
CA SER A 8 -7.99 14.55 4.53
C SER A 8 -7.73 15.24 3.21
N ASN A 9 -8.80 15.73 2.60
CA ASN A 9 -8.78 16.67 1.48
C ASN A 9 -9.77 17.81 1.74
N LYS A 10 -10.07 18.62 0.72
CA LYS A 10 -10.98 19.77 0.85
C LYS A 10 -12.45 19.38 1.07
N LEU A 11 -12.83 18.15 0.75
CA LEU A 11 -14.22 17.67 0.78
C LEU A 11 -14.51 16.84 2.03
N GLU A 12 -13.53 16.03 2.47
CA GLU A 12 -13.72 15.12 3.58
C GLU A 12 -12.43 14.87 4.37
N SER A 13 -12.60 14.42 5.61
CA SER A 13 -11.53 13.86 6.44
C SER A 13 -12.00 12.57 7.11
N ARG A 14 -11.06 11.66 7.34
CA ARG A 14 -11.33 10.39 8.01
C ARG A 14 -10.07 9.78 8.61
N PHE A 15 -10.30 8.89 9.58
CA PHE A 15 -9.29 7.95 10.06
C PHE A 15 -9.52 6.60 9.41
N ILE A 16 -8.45 5.98 8.91
CA ILE A 16 -8.47 4.65 8.31
C ILE A 16 -7.58 3.73 9.14
N GLU A 17 -8.07 2.53 9.45
CA GLU A 17 -7.25 1.51 10.10
C GLU A 17 -6.14 1.03 9.14
N PRO A 18 -4.88 0.90 9.58
CA PRO A 18 -3.79 0.46 8.71
C PRO A 18 -4.08 -0.83 7.94
N LYS A 19 -4.73 -1.80 8.60
CA LYS A 19 -5.11 -3.09 7.99
C LYS A 19 -6.08 -2.96 6.81
N ASP A 20 -6.87 -1.89 6.77
CA ASP A 20 -7.88 -1.67 5.74
C ASP A 20 -7.26 -0.98 4.50
N VAL A 21 -6.09 -0.36 4.63
CA VAL A 21 -5.37 0.23 3.50
C VAL A 21 -4.78 -0.89 2.63
N LEU A 22 -5.05 -0.83 1.33
CA LEU A 22 -4.51 -1.76 0.33
C LEU A 22 -3.16 -1.28 -0.19
N TYR A 23 -3.14 -0.06 -0.75
CA TYR A 23 -1.97 0.57 -1.33
C TYR A 23 -2.22 2.06 -1.55
N LEU A 24 -1.14 2.79 -1.81
CA LEU A 24 -1.16 4.19 -2.20
C LEU A 24 -0.54 4.33 -3.59
N THR A 25 -1.09 5.21 -4.42
CA THR A 25 -0.51 5.56 -5.72
C THR A 25 -0.49 7.07 -5.95
N ALA A 26 0.46 7.55 -6.75
CA ALA A 26 0.54 8.94 -7.15
C ALA A 26 -0.10 9.15 -8.53
N VAL A 27 -1.08 10.05 -8.62
CA VAL A 27 -1.78 10.42 -9.86
C VAL A 27 -1.86 11.94 -9.92
N SER A 28 -1.30 12.54 -10.98
CA SER A 28 -1.37 13.99 -11.25
C SER A 28 -1.03 14.88 -10.05
N GLY A 29 0.03 14.54 -9.31
CA GLY A 29 0.49 15.31 -8.15
C GLY A 29 -0.31 15.09 -6.85
N ARG A 30 -1.26 14.15 -6.84
CA ARG A 30 -2.04 13.76 -5.66
C ARG A 30 -1.78 12.31 -5.29
N ILE A 31 -2.01 11.97 -4.02
CA ILE A 31 -1.90 10.59 -3.54
C ILE A 31 -3.30 9.99 -3.42
N MET A 32 -3.54 8.93 -4.18
CA MET A 32 -4.74 8.12 -4.04
C MET A 32 -4.48 7.05 -2.98
N VAL A 33 -5.23 7.09 -1.90
CA VAL A 33 -5.20 6.05 -0.85
C VAL A 33 -6.32 5.07 -1.13
N HIS A 34 -5.96 3.84 -1.51
CA HIS A 34 -6.90 2.75 -1.76
C HIS A 34 -7.08 1.94 -0.46
N TYR A 35 -8.33 1.78 -0.02
CA TYR A 35 -8.66 1.09 1.22
C TYR A 35 -9.99 0.35 1.10
N GLU A 36 -10.25 -0.62 1.99
CA GLU A 36 -11.52 -1.32 2.05
C GLU A 36 -12.41 -0.78 3.18
N ALA A 37 -13.69 -0.55 2.87
CA ALA A 37 -14.70 -0.22 3.85
C ALA A 37 -16.05 -0.79 3.43
N GLY A 38 -16.76 -1.45 4.36
CA GLY A 38 -18.03 -2.11 4.07
C GLY A 38 -17.93 -3.18 2.98
N GLY A 39 -16.79 -3.88 2.92
CA GLY A 39 -16.53 -4.93 1.92
C GLY A 39 -16.38 -4.42 0.48
N LYS A 40 -16.12 -3.13 0.27
CA LYS A 40 -15.85 -2.53 -1.04
C LYS A 40 -14.56 -1.72 -0.97
N GLU A 41 -13.83 -1.69 -2.08
CA GLU A 41 -12.71 -0.76 -2.25
C GLU A 41 -13.24 0.68 -2.34
N LYS A 42 -12.53 1.58 -1.69
CA LYS A 42 -12.75 3.01 -1.61
C LYS A 42 -11.43 3.73 -1.87
N ILE A 43 -11.54 4.95 -2.36
CA ILE A 43 -10.40 5.80 -2.70
C ILE A 43 -10.64 7.16 -2.08
N ILE A 44 -9.61 7.72 -1.45
CA ILE A 44 -9.55 9.13 -1.09
C ILE A 44 -8.26 9.71 -1.65
N ASP A 45 -8.38 10.85 -2.31
CA ASP A 45 -7.24 11.60 -2.82
C ASP A 45 -6.78 12.63 -1.78
N ILE A 46 -5.49 12.69 -1.50
CA ILE A 46 -4.89 13.65 -0.58
C ILE A 46 -3.76 14.43 -1.27
N GLU A 47 -3.48 15.62 -0.75
CA GLU A 47 -2.30 16.40 -1.15
C GLU A 47 -1.03 15.81 -0.53
N GLY A 48 0.07 15.85 -1.29
CA GLY A 48 1.38 15.39 -0.84
C GLY A 48 2.06 14.45 -1.83
N SER A 49 3.15 13.83 -1.37
CA SER A 49 3.93 12.88 -2.17
C SER A 49 3.99 11.50 -1.53
N LEU A 50 4.37 10.49 -2.32
CA LEU A 50 4.65 9.14 -1.78
C LEU A 50 5.80 9.18 -0.78
N LYS A 51 6.77 10.10 -0.94
CA LYS A 51 7.87 10.24 0.01
C LYS A 51 7.37 10.71 1.38
N ASP A 52 6.43 11.66 1.41
CA ASP A 52 5.85 12.15 2.66
C ASP A 52 5.00 11.06 3.33
N MET A 53 4.26 10.30 2.52
CA MET A 53 3.47 9.17 3.02
C MET A 53 4.35 8.03 3.54
N GLU A 54 5.47 7.75 2.89
CA GLU A 54 6.46 6.78 3.37
C GLU A 54 7.04 7.18 4.72
N ALA A 55 7.36 8.47 4.92
CA ALA A 55 7.80 8.99 6.21
C ALA A 55 6.71 8.92 7.29
N LYS A 56 5.45 9.25 6.93
CA LYS A 56 4.30 9.26 7.84
C LYS A 56 3.85 7.87 8.27
N LEU A 57 3.78 6.92 7.33
CA LEU A 57 3.39 5.54 7.60
C LEU A 57 4.50 4.77 8.32
N GLY A 58 5.74 5.24 8.21
CA GLY A 58 6.90 4.56 8.75
C GLY A 58 7.22 3.28 7.97
N LYS A 59 8.11 2.48 8.53
CA LYS A 59 8.58 1.24 7.90
C LYS A 59 7.73 0.03 8.27
N ASP A 60 6.82 0.13 9.22
CA ASP A 60 6.07 -1.01 9.72
C ASP A 60 4.73 -1.16 8.97
N GLY A 61 4.50 -2.35 8.43
CA GLY A 61 3.27 -2.67 7.67
C GLY A 61 3.22 -2.13 6.24
N PHE A 62 3.92 -1.03 5.91
CA PHE A 62 3.95 -0.45 4.57
C PHE A 62 5.34 -0.47 3.94
N LEU A 63 5.40 -0.63 2.62
CA LEU A 63 6.66 -0.58 1.87
C LEU A 63 6.46 0.04 0.49
N ARG A 64 7.40 0.89 0.07
CA ARG A 64 7.46 1.36 -1.30
C ARG A 64 7.96 0.24 -2.21
N ILE A 65 7.19 -0.09 -3.24
CA ILE A 65 7.50 -1.16 -4.19
C ILE A 65 7.79 -0.66 -5.61
N HIS A 66 7.47 0.61 -5.89
CA HIS A 66 7.70 1.25 -7.17
C HIS A 66 7.80 2.76 -6.98
N LYS A 67 8.28 3.48 -8.00
CA LYS A 67 8.31 4.96 -7.95
C LYS A 67 6.91 5.56 -7.73
N SER A 68 5.86 4.84 -8.14
CA SER A 68 4.47 5.27 -8.04
C SER A 68 3.63 4.50 -7.01
N TYR A 69 4.17 3.53 -6.27
CA TYR A 69 3.36 2.68 -5.38
C TYR A 69 4.00 2.43 -4.02
N ILE A 70 3.20 2.60 -2.97
CA ILE A 70 3.44 2.08 -1.62
C ILE A 70 2.36 1.06 -1.32
N VAL A 71 2.74 -0.12 -0.84
CA VAL A 71 1.82 -1.23 -0.56
C VAL A 71 1.72 -1.49 0.93
N ASN A 72 0.55 -1.95 1.38
CA ASN A 72 0.43 -2.61 2.67
C ASN A 72 0.94 -4.07 2.53
N ILE A 73 2.05 -4.39 3.19
CA ILE A 73 2.68 -5.71 3.14
C ILE A 73 1.71 -6.80 3.62
N GLY A 74 0.86 -6.49 4.60
CA GLY A 74 -0.15 -7.41 5.12
C GLY A 74 -1.24 -7.77 4.12
N ARG A 75 -1.37 -7.03 3.02
CA ARG A 75 -2.35 -7.29 1.95
C ARG A 75 -1.74 -7.99 0.75
N ILE A 76 -0.44 -8.31 0.75
CA ILE A 76 0.20 -9.02 -0.37
C ILE A 76 -0.18 -10.50 -0.32
N ALA A 77 -0.62 -11.05 -1.46
CA ALA A 77 -0.89 -12.47 -1.66
C ALA A 77 0.23 -13.16 -2.45
N THR A 78 0.77 -12.48 -3.46
CA THR A 78 1.77 -13.05 -4.36
C THR A 78 2.82 -12.02 -4.73
N VAL A 79 4.08 -12.45 -4.80
CA VAL A 79 5.21 -11.65 -5.24
C VAL A 79 5.90 -12.34 -6.41
N GLU A 80 6.08 -11.59 -7.48
CA GLU A 80 6.74 -12.00 -8.72
C GLU A 80 7.88 -11.03 -9.06
N ASN A 81 8.61 -11.31 -10.13
CA ASN A 81 9.82 -10.54 -10.47
C ASN A 81 9.56 -9.07 -10.83
N ASP A 82 8.39 -8.77 -11.37
CA ASP A 82 8.02 -7.45 -11.91
C ASP A 82 6.67 -6.93 -11.37
N TRP A 83 5.91 -7.74 -10.64
CA TRP A 83 4.68 -7.30 -9.97
C TRP A 83 4.43 -7.96 -8.61
N VAL A 84 3.54 -7.36 -7.84
CA VAL A 84 2.93 -7.95 -6.65
C VAL A 84 1.42 -7.99 -6.82
N MET A 85 0.76 -8.99 -6.26
CA MET A 85 -0.69 -9.10 -6.24
C MET A 85 -1.21 -9.03 -4.83
N LEU A 86 -2.28 -8.24 -4.64
CA LEU A 86 -2.91 -8.05 -3.34
C LEU A 86 -4.07 -9.03 -3.15
N ASN A 87 -4.25 -9.48 -1.91
CA ASN A 87 -5.44 -10.18 -1.43
C ASN A 87 -6.61 -9.19 -1.29
N SER A 88 -7.11 -8.69 -2.42
CA SER A 88 -8.29 -7.82 -2.48
C SER A 88 -9.34 -8.46 -3.39
N LYS A 89 -10.61 -8.04 -3.25
CA LYS A 89 -11.69 -8.56 -4.10
C LYS A 89 -11.44 -8.41 -5.60
N ARG A 90 -10.61 -7.44 -6.00
CA ARG A 90 -10.27 -7.14 -7.40
C ARG A 90 -8.96 -7.76 -7.88
N HIS A 91 -8.24 -8.51 -7.05
CA HIS A 91 -6.92 -9.07 -7.39
C HIS A 91 -5.97 -8.01 -7.98
N VAL A 92 -5.80 -6.91 -7.26
CA VAL A 92 -5.00 -5.78 -7.73
C VAL A 92 -3.55 -6.23 -7.96
N LYS A 93 -3.05 -6.03 -9.19
CA LYS A 93 -1.65 -6.24 -9.57
C LYS A 93 -0.94 -4.90 -9.65
N LEU A 94 0.16 -4.75 -8.92
CA LEU A 94 0.96 -3.54 -8.87
C LEU A 94 2.37 -3.84 -9.40
N PRO A 95 2.92 -3.03 -10.32
CA PRO A 95 4.28 -3.22 -10.79
C PRO A 95 5.27 -2.95 -9.66
N THR A 96 6.39 -3.64 -9.70
CA THR A 96 7.55 -3.44 -8.82
C THR A 96 8.82 -3.32 -9.66
N SER A 97 9.95 -3.02 -9.02
CA SER A 97 11.26 -3.05 -9.68
C SER A 97 12.24 -3.91 -8.91
N ARG A 98 13.27 -4.43 -9.58
CA ARG A 98 14.32 -5.27 -8.98
C ARG A 98 14.89 -4.69 -7.67
N GLY A 99 15.09 -3.37 -7.62
CA GLY A 99 15.62 -2.70 -6.43
C GLY A 99 14.68 -2.75 -5.22
N PHE A 100 13.38 -2.57 -5.45
CA PHE A 100 12.37 -2.66 -4.39
C PHE A 100 12.06 -4.10 -4.01
N LEU A 101 12.07 -5.01 -4.98
CA LEU A 101 11.78 -6.44 -4.79
C LEU A 101 12.68 -7.08 -3.73
N ARG A 102 13.98 -6.75 -3.73
CA ARG A 102 14.92 -7.25 -2.72
C ARG A 102 14.47 -6.89 -1.31
N GLN A 103 14.12 -5.63 -1.08
CA GLN A 103 13.65 -5.17 0.24
C GLN A 103 12.34 -5.84 0.61
N LEU A 104 11.43 -6.02 -0.34
CA LEU A 104 10.17 -6.69 -0.11
C LEU A 104 10.36 -8.16 0.29
N LYS A 105 11.19 -8.92 -0.44
CA LYS A 105 11.47 -10.33 -0.12
C LYS A 105 12.06 -10.48 1.28
N GLU A 106 12.95 -9.58 1.71
CA GLU A 106 13.46 -9.55 3.08
C GLU A 106 12.36 -9.31 4.12
N ARG A 107 11.42 -8.41 3.85
CA ARG A 107 10.28 -8.13 4.75
C ARG A 107 9.25 -9.25 4.83
N LEU A 108 9.25 -10.16 3.86
CA LEU A 108 8.34 -11.30 3.78
C LEU A 108 8.95 -12.60 4.31
N LYS A 109 10.21 -12.61 4.74
CA LYS A 109 10.83 -13.81 5.32
C LYS A 109 10.01 -14.33 6.50
N GLY A 110 9.70 -15.63 6.48
CA GLY A 110 8.90 -16.31 7.50
C GLY A 110 7.38 -16.09 7.38
N ARG A 111 6.89 -15.52 6.27
CA ARG A 111 5.47 -15.49 5.95
C ARG A 111 5.08 -16.65 5.05
N ASP A 112 4.37 -17.62 5.60
CA ASP A 112 3.93 -18.82 4.88
C ASP A 112 2.63 -18.59 4.08
N ASP A 113 1.95 -17.47 4.32
CA ASP A 113 0.70 -17.11 3.64
C ASP A 113 0.91 -16.27 2.37
N VAL A 114 2.16 -16.02 1.98
CA VAL A 114 2.52 -15.26 0.78
C VAL A 114 3.26 -16.17 -0.20
N ILE A 115 2.74 -16.25 -1.43
CA ILE A 115 3.39 -17.01 -2.49
C ILE A 115 4.49 -16.15 -3.10
N VAL A 116 5.74 -16.61 -3.05
CA VAL A 116 6.88 -15.94 -3.69
C VAL A 116 7.36 -16.80 -4.84
N LEU A 117 7.31 -16.25 -6.05
CA LEU A 117 7.71 -16.88 -7.31
C LEU A 117 9.05 -16.32 -7.83
#